data_AF-A0A3D2U527-F1
#
_entry.id   AF-A0A3D2U527-F1
#
_cell.length_a   1.000
_cell.length_b   1.000
_cell.length_c   1.000
_cell.angle_alpha   90.00
_cell.angle_beta   90.00
_cell.angle_gamma   90.00
#
_symmetry.space_group_name_H-M   'P 1'
#
loop_
_entity.id
_entity.type
_entity.pdbx_description
1 polymer ?
#
loop_
_entity_poly.entity_id
_entity_poly.type
_entity_poly.pdbx_seq_one_letter_code
_entity_poly.pdbx_strand_id
1 'polypeptide(L)' 'LGHLTTSLCHLGNVATRLGRSFQFDPKTEQAVGDPEANALMSRPYRDHWGKPKEA' A
#
# COMPACT_ATOMS: atom_id res chain seq x y z
N LEU A 1 -9.73 13.71 -6.10
CA LEU A 1 -9.48 12.98 -7.36
C LEU A 1 -8.05 12.45 -7.47
N GLY A 2 -7.01 13.21 -7.12
CA GLY A 2 -5.61 12.75 -7.26
C GLY A 2 -5.19 11.55 -6.40
N HIS A 3 -5.80 11.35 -5.23
CA HIS A 3 -5.51 10.21 -4.35
C HIS A 3 -5.77 8.88 -5.07
N LEU A 4 -7.02 8.63 -5.45
CA LEU A 4 -7.46 7.36 -6.06
C LEU A 4 -6.70 7.02 -7.34
N THR A 5 -6.45 8.00 -8.20
CA THR A 5 -5.68 7.78 -9.44
C THR A 5 -4.25 7.36 -9.15
N THR A 6 -3.63 7.95 -8.13
CA THR A 6 -2.26 7.60 -7.71
C THR A 6 -2.23 6.23 -7.04
N SER A 7 -3.23 5.92 -6.21
CA SER A 7 -3.36 4.61 -5.54
C SER A 7 -3.40 3.47 -6.56
N LEU A 8 -4.11 3.62 -7.68
CA LEU A 8 -4.14 2.60 -8.74
C LEU A 8 -2.76 2.30 -9.33
N CYS A 9 -1.92 3.32 -9.58
CA CYS A 9 -0.55 3.12 -10.06
C CYS A 9 0.30 2.34 -9.04
N HIS A 10 0.14 2.63 -7.74
CA HIS A 10 0.84 1.91 -6.68
C HIS A 10 0.36 0.47 -6.55
N LEU A 11 -0.95 0.22 -6.62
CA LEU A 11 -1.51 -1.14 -6.59
C LEU A 11 -1.02 -1.99 -7.78
N GLY A 12 -0.88 -1.39 -8.97
CA GLY A 12 -0.27 -2.06 -10.13
C GLY A 12 1.19 -2.46 -9.89
N ASN A 13 1.97 -1.62 -9.22
CA ASN A 13 3.35 -1.95 -8.84
C ASN A 13 3.40 -3.08 -7.80
N VAL A 14 2.46 -3.10 -6.85
CA VAL A 14 2.35 -4.19 -5.86
C VAL A 14 2.03 -5.51 -6.56
N ALA A 15 1.03 -5.54 -7.44
CA ALA A 15 0.67 -6.73 -8.22
C ALA A 15 1.84 -7.25 -9.07
N THR A 16 2.58 -6.33 -9.69
CA THR A 16 3.78 -6.67 -10.47
C THR A 16 4.86 -7.32 -9.60
N ARG A 17 5.11 -6.81 -8.39
CA ARG A 17 6.11 -7.37 -7.47
C ARG A 17 5.72 -8.73 -6.92
N LEU A 18 4.42 -8.94 -6.67
CA LEU A 18 3.89 -10.23 -6.22
C LEU A 18 3.83 -11.26 -7.35
N GLY A 19 3.83 -10.83 -8.61
CA GLY A 19 3.62 -11.70 -9.77
C GLY A 19 2.18 -12.24 -9.88
N ARG A 20 1.22 -11.65 -9.16
CA ARG A 20 -0.19 -12.06 -9.13
C ARG A 20 -1.10 -10.88 -8.84
N SER A 21 -2.38 -11.02 -9.19
CA SER A 21 -3.42 -10.10 -8.74
C SER A 21 -3.82 -10.39 -7.29
N PHE A 22 -4.43 -9.40 -6.66
CA PHE A 22 -5.00 -9.50 -5.31
C PHE A 22 -6.26 -8.65 -5.21
N GLN A 23 -7.11 -8.94 -4.23
CA GLN A 23 -8.33 -8.17 -3.99
C GLN A 23 -8.04 -7.00 -3.05
N PHE A 24 -8.45 -5.80 -3.45
CA PHE A 24 -8.27 -4.58 -2.68
C PHE A 24 -9.63 -4.03 -2.24
N ASP A 25 -9.78 -3.72 -0.96
CA ASP A 25 -10.95 -3.05 -0.42
C ASP A 25 -10.72 -1.53 -0.41
N PRO A 26 -11.39 -0.75 -1.27
CA PRO A 26 -11.20 0.69 -1.34
C PRO A 26 -11.77 1.45 -0.13
N LYS A 27 -12.55 0.81 0.74
CA LYS A 27 -13.06 1.45 1.96
C LYS A 27 -12.04 1.41 3.10
N THR A 28 -11.33 0.30 3.24
CA THR A 28 -10.30 0.11 4.27
C THR A 28 -8.89 0.37 3.75
N GLU A 29 -8.74 0.50 2.43
CA GLU A 29 -7.48 0.67 1.71
C GLU A 29 -6.47 -0.46 1.97
N GLN A 30 -6.98 -1.69 2.09
CA GLN A 30 -6.17 -2.88 2.35
C GLN A 30 -6.45 -4.00 1.36
N ALA A 31 -5.46 -4.86 1.17
CA ALA A 31 -5.63 -6.12 0.49
C ALA A 31 -6.38 -7.12 1.39
N VAL A 32 -7.44 -7.71 0.86
CA VAL A 32 -8.35 -8.61 1.58
C VAL A 32 -7.66 -9.96 1.77
N GLY A 33 -7.37 -10.33 3.02
CA GLY A 33 -6.77 -11.62 3.35
C GLY A 33 -5.34 -11.82 2.83
N ASP A 34 -4.64 -10.74 2.47
CA ASP A 34 -3.32 -10.80 1.83
C ASP A 34 -2.27 -9.96 2.60
N PRO A 35 -1.69 -10.52 3.68
CA PRO A 35 -0.69 -9.83 4.50
C PRO A 35 0.57 -9.45 3.70
N GLU A 36 0.92 -10.23 2.68
CA GLU A 36 2.09 -10.00 1.83
C GLU A 36 1.88 -8.73 0.97
N ALA A 37 0.72 -8.58 0.34
CA ALA A 37 0.36 -7.36 -0.39
C ALA A 37 0.32 -6.14 0.54
N ASN A 38 -0.27 -6.27 1.73
CA ASN A 38 -0.34 -5.17 2.71
C ASN A 38 1.06 -4.73 3.19
N ALA A 39 2.00 -5.66 3.36
CA ALA A 39 3.37 -5.35 3.74
C ALA A 39 4.09 -4.50 2.67
N LEU A 40 3.74 -4.64 1.39
CA LEU A 40 4.31 -3.86 0.29
C LEU A 40 3.73 -2.44 0.16
N MET A 41 2.57 -2.19 0.77
CA MET A 41 1.90 -0.87 0.74
C MET A 41 2.43 0.09 1.80
N SER A 42 3.14 -0.42 2.81
CA SER A 42 3.79 0.38 3.84
C SER A 42 5.31 0.23 3.78
N ARG A 43 6.03 1.21 4.34
CA ARG A 43 7.49 1.11 4.53
C ARG A 43 7.84 1.56 5.94
N PRO A 44 8.77 0.86 6.62
CA PRO A 44 9.25 1.31 7.91
C PRO A 44 9.92 2.69 7.74
N TYR A 45 9.52 3.64 8.59
CA TYR A 45 10.20 4.93 8.67
C TYR A 45 11.63 4.73 9.18
N ARG A 46 12.59 5.42 8.55
CA ARG A 46 14.00 5.38 8.97
C ARG A 46 14.19 6.16 10.27
N ASP A 47 15.07 5.67 11.15
CA ASP A 47 15.17 6.18 12.54
C ASP A 47 15.82 7.55 12.70
N HIS A 48 16.63 8.01 11.74
CA HIS A 48 17.26 9.34 11.77
C HIS A 48 16.37 10.47 11.24
N TRP A 49 15.18 10.13 10.71
CA TRP A 49 14.20 11.14 10.28
C TRP A 49 13.13 11.28 11.35
N GLY A 50 12.69 12.52 11.59
CA GLY A 50 11.54 12.79 12.44
C GLY A 50 10.31 12.08 11.86
N LYS A 51 9.72 11.17 12.63
CA LYS A 51 8.45 10.51 12.28
C LYS A 51 7.31 11.48 12.64
N PRO A 52 6.29 11.67 11.78
CA PRO A 52 5.10 12.42 12.17
C PRO A 52 4.53 11.84 13.46
N LYS A 53 4.24 12.71 14.44
CA LYS A 53 3.53 12.29 15.65
C LYS A 53 2.07 12.09 15.27
N GLU A 54 1.74 10.83 14.97
CA GLU A 54 0.39 10.31 14.77
C GLU A 54 -0.30 10.80 13.49
N ALA A 55 -0.81 9.84 12.71
CA ALA A 55 -1.72 10.02 11.59
C ALA A 55 -2.94 9.13 11.82
#